data_AF-A0A4Q2XHA9-F1
#
_entry.id   AF-A0A4Q2XHA9-F1
#
_cell.length_a   1.000
_cell.length_b   1.000
_cell.length_c   1.000
_cell.angle_alpha   90.00
_cell.angle_beta   90.00
_cell.angle_gamma   90.00
#
_symmetry.space_group_name_H-M   'P 1'
#
loop_
_entity.id
_entity.type
_entity.pdbx_description
1 polymer ?
#
loop_
_entity_poly.entity_id
_entity_poly.type
_entity_poly.pdbx_seq_one_letter_code
_entity_poly.pdbx_strand_id
1 'polypeptide(L)'
;MRSPDPSPRFSLLIGRLLQRNLPSAVHAANQTGAPPGSHGILPFPRFSICLSGTARYRVTGPDGPRVITLGKGEAIAVAPGCLMEPHPQSRYLALGIVFTPEMTRFLLARKDPEQHRFLLAHHSASLLDEDSGQFFRAVTRPSPRP
;
A
#
# COMPACT_ATOMS: atom_id res chain seq x y z
N MET A 1 -0.67 19.20 22.28
CA MET A 1 -1.84 18.31 22.05
C MET A 1 -1.34 16.89 21.91
N ARG A 2 -1.78 15.95 22.74
CA ARG A 2 -1.46 14.53 22.58
C ARG A 2 -2.18 14.03 21.33
N SER A 3 -1.43 13.45 20.40
CA SER A 3 -2.00 12.70 19.28
C SER A 3 -2.85 11.55 19.85
N PRO A 4 -4.05 11.27 19.32
CA PRO A 4 -4.74 10.05 19.70
C PRO A 4 -3.88 8.86 19.27
N ASP A 5 -3.75 7.88 20.17
CA ASP A 5 -3.17 6.57 19.88
C ASP A 5 -3.78 5.99 18.58
N PRO A 6 -3.02 5.23 17.78
CA PRO A 6 -3.63 4.42 16.73
C PRO A 6 -4.75 3.60 17.37
N SER A 7 -5.96 3.67 16.79
CA SER A 7 -7.13 2.99 17.37
C SER A 7 -6.73 1.54 17.69
N PRO A 8 -6.92 1.02 18.91
CA PRO A 8 -6.44 -0.31 19.31
C PRO A 8 -6.84 -1.42 18.34
N ARG A 9 -7.99 -1.26 17.67
CA ARG A 9 -8.50 -2.17 16.62
C ARG A 9 -7.57 -2.28 15.41
N PHE A 10 -6.86 -1.21 15.07
CA PHE A 10 -5.99 -1.13 13.90
C PHE A 10 -4.63 -1.78 14.16
N SER A 11 -4.00 -1.49 15.30
CA SER A 11 -2.78 -2.17 15.73
C SER A 11 -3.02 -3.69 15.88
N LEU A 12 -4.19 -4.08 16.41
CA LEU A 12 -4.63 -5.48 16.44
C LEU A 12 -4.80 -6.09 15.03
N LEU A 13 -5.29 -5.33 14.05
CA LEU A 13 -5.42 -5.79 12.67
C LEU A 13 -4.05 -6.06 12.04
N ILE A 14 -3.12 -5.11 12.15
CA ILE A 14 -1.74 -5.27 11.65
C ILE A 14 -1.05 -6.45 12.33
N GLY A 15 -1.11 -6.52 13.66
CA GLY A 15 -0.56 -7.64 14.42
C GLY A 15 -1.11 -8.98 13.96
N ARG A 16 -2.43 -9.09 13.73
CA ARG A 16 -3.06 -10.30 13.20
C ARG A 16 -2.65 -10.64 11.77
N LEU A 17 -2.39 -9.65 10.91
CA LEU A 17 -1.91 -9.89 9.55
C LEU A 17 -0.49 -10.45 9.57
N LEU A 18 0.40 -9.85 10.38
CA LEU A 18 1.78 -10.32 10.55
C LEU A 18 1.84 -11.72 11.17
N GLN A 19 1.02 -12.00 12.20
CA GLN A 19 0.89 -13.33 12.79
C GLN A 19 0.39 -14.40 11.81
N ARG A 20 -0.23 -13.99 10.71
CA ARG A 20 -0.71 -14.87 9.63
C ARG A 20 0.28 -14.94 8.46
N ASN A 21 1.52 -14.50 8.65
CA ASN A 21 2.56 -14.43 7.62
C ASN A 21 2.13 -13.61 6.39
N LEU A 22 1.40 -12.51 6.62
CA LEU A 22 1.05 -11.56 5.58
C LEU A 22 1.92 -10.30 5.65
N PRO A 23 2.42 -9.80 4.51
CA PRO A 23 2.19 -10.34 3.17
C PRO A 23 3.01 -11.62 2.89
N SER A 24 2.45 -12.53 2.07
CA SER A 24 3.13 -13.75 1.63
C SER A 24 4.16 -13.50 0.52
N ALA A 25 3.99 -12.42 -0.23
CA ALA A 25 4.93 -11.92 -1.23
C ALA A 25 4.76 -10.41 -1.40
N VAL A 26 5.83 -9.72 -1.80
CA VAL A 26 5.81 -8.26 -2.05
C VAL A 26 6.29 -7.96 -3.45
N HIS A 27 5.43 -7.31 -4.24
CA HIS A 27 5.74 -6.80 -5.57
C HIS A 27 6.22 -5.35 -5.43
N ALA A 28 7.44 -5.09 -5.87
CA ALA A 28 8.09 -3.81 -5.66
C ALA A 28 8.01 -2.94 -6.94
N ALA A 29 7.50 -1.72 -6.81
CA ALA A 29 7.53 -0.69 -7.84
C ALA A 29 8.47 0.43 -7.44
N ASN A 30 9.76 0.16 -7.61
CA ASN A 30 10.86 0.88 -6.98
C ASN A 30 11.48 1.99 -7.83
N GLN A 31 11.05 2.13 -9.10
CA GLN A 31 11.57 3.15 -9.99
C GLN A 31 10.75 4.42 -9.83
N THR A 32 11.35 5.46 -9.26
CA THR A 32 10.71 6.75 -9.00
C THR A 32 10.62 7.60 -10.27
N GLY A 33 9.57 8.43 -10.37
CA GLY A 33 9.44 9.43 -11.45
C GLY A 33 8.42 9.05 -12.53
N ALA A 34 7.13 9.18 -12.23
CA ALA A 34 6.08 9.13 -13.23
C ALA A 34 6.21 10.31 -14.24
N PRO A 35 5.70 10.17 -15.47
CA PRO A 35 5.81 11.19 -16.51
C PRO A 35 5.24 12.55 -16.08
N PRO A 36 5.84 13.68 -16.52
CA PRO A 36 5.29 15.02 -16.30
C PRO A 36 3.81 15.10 -16.72
N GLY A 37 2.98 15.74 -15.89
CA GLY A 37 1.53 15.86 -16.14
C GLY A 37 0.68 14.72 -15.58
N SER A 38 1.27 13.70 -14.95
CA SER A 38 0.48 12.68 -14.26
C SER A 38 -0.12 13.26 -12.97
N HIS A 39 -1.46 13.28 -12.90
CA HIS A 39 -2.17 13.68 -11.68
C HIS A 39 -2.24 12.52 -10.67
N GLY A 40 -2.31 12.82 -9.36
CA GLY A 40 -2.42 11.79 -8.32
C GLY A 40 -1.11 11.07 -7.96
N ILE A 41 0.03 11.57 -8.43
CA ILE A 41 1.34 11.16 -7.90
C ILE A 41 1.42 11.62 -6.44
N LEU A 42 1.79 10.69 -5.54
CA LEU A 42 2.14 11.03 -4.17
C LEU A 42 3.66 11.03 -4.01
N PRO A 43 4.24 12.01 -3.30
CA PRO A 43 5.68 12.06 -3.03
C PRO A 43 6.10 11.09 -1.92
N PHE A 44 5.28 10.09 -1.60
CA PHE A 44 5.48 9.21 -0.45
C PHE A 44 5.23 7.75 -0.81
N PRO A 45 5.88 6.81 -0.08
CA PRO A 45 5.69 5.39 -0.34
C PRO A 45 4.26 4.96 -0.01
N ARG A 46 3.75 4.04 -0.82
CA ARG A 46 2.45 3.40 -0.59
C ARG A 46 2.62 1.90 -0.50
N PHE A 47 1.82 1.30 0.36
CA PHE A 47 1.75 -0.14 0.52
C PHE A 47 0.30 -0.59 0.37
N SER A 48 0.05 -1.73 -0.25
CA SER A 48 -1.28 -2.33 -0.27
C SER A 48 -1.20 -3.83 -0.20
N ILE A 49 -1.91 -4.44 0.74
CA ILE A 49 -2.04 -5.89 0.91
C ILE A 49 -3.41 -6.32 0.39
N CYS A 50 -3.45 -7.33 -0.49
CA CYS A 50 -4.70 -7.94 -0.94
C CYS A 50 -5.21 -8.90 0.15
N LEU A 51 -6.37 -8.62 0.74
CA LEU A 51 -6.98 -9.43 1.80
C LEU A 51 -7.94 -10.49 1.27
N SER A 52 -8.52 -10.26 0.08
CA SER A 52 -9.44 -11.17 -0.60
C SER A 52 -9.53 -10.83 -2.09
N GLY A 53 -9.82 -11.83 -2.92
CA GLY A 53 -9.98 -11.68 -4.36
C GLY A 53 -8.65 -11.51 -5.11
N THR A 54 -8.67 -10.71 -6.17
CA THR A 54 -7.51 -10.42 -7.02
C THR A 54 -7.40 -8.91 -7.24
N ALA A 55 -6.31 -8.33 -6.73
CA ALA A 55 -6.01 -6.93 -6.93
C ALA A 55 -5.13 -6.76 -8.17
N ARG A 56 -5.53 -5.88 -9.08
CA ARG A 56 -4.69 -5.43 -10.18
C ARG A 56 -4.50 -3.92 -10.05
N TYR A 57 -3.26 -3.48 -10.14
CA TYR A 57 -2.88 -2.08 -10.08
C TYR A 57 -2.18 -1.68 -11.37
N ARG A 58 -2.61 -0.58 -11.97
CA ARG A 58 -1.81 0.12 -12.97
C ARG A 58 -0.82 0.99 -12.21
N VAL A 59 0.46 0.73 -12.41
CA VAL A 59 1.54 1.52 -11.82
C VAL A 59 2.30 2.18 -12.95
N THR A 60 2.38 3.51 -12.91
CA THR A 60 3.11 4.30 -13.89
C THR A 60 4.34 4.88 -13.20
N GLY A 61 5.52 4.47 -13.68
CA GLY A 61 6.82 4.99 -13.26
C GLY A 61 7.57 5.57 -14.48
N PRO A 62 8.91 5.71 -14.40
CA PRO A 62 9.71 6.29 -15.47
C PRO A 62 9.71 5.42 -16.74
N ASP A 63 9.67 4.10 -16.58
CA ASP A 63 9.63 3.13 -17.69
C ASP A 63 8.22 2.98 -18.30
N GLY A 64 7.26 3.80 -17.85
CA GLY A 64 5.87 3.79 -18.32
C GLY A 64 4.92 2.95 -17.45
N PRO A 65 3.69 2.72 -17.93
CA PRO A 65 2.66 2.01 -17.20
C PRO A 65 2.84 0.49 -17.26
N ARG A 66 2.68 -0.18 -16.12
CA ARG A 66 2.64 -1.64 -16.01
C ARG A 66 1.51 -2.10 -15.10
N VAL A 67 0.99 -3.30 -15.34
CA VAL A 67 -0.04 -3.90 -14.49
C VAL A 67 0.61 -4.90 -13.53
N ILE A 68 0.41 -4.68 -12.23
CA ILE A 68 0.81 -5.61 -11.18
C ILE A 68 -0.44 -6.31 -10.67
N THR A 69 -0.42 -7.64 -10.67
CA THR A 69 -1.52 -8.48 -10.16
C THR A 69 -1.09 -9.11 -8.84
N LEU A 70 -1.96 -9.05 -7.84
CA LEU A 70 -1.80 -9.61 -6.51
C LEU A 70 -2.94 -10.59 -6.21
N GLY A 71 -2.59 -11.80 -5.80
CA GLY A 71 -3.47 -12.74 -5.13
C GLY A 71 -3.68 -12.39 -3.65
N LYS A 72 -4.57 -13.15 -3.00
CA LYS A 72 -4.81 -13.01 -1.57
C LYS A 72 -3.53 -13.22 -0.78
N GLY A 73 -3.23 -12.28 0.12
CA GLY A 73 -2.06 -12.29 0.99
C GLY A 73 -0.84 -11.62 0.37
N GLU A 74 -0.82 -11.35 -0.92
CA GLU A 74 0.27 -10.63 -1.57
C GLU A 74 0.12 -9.12 -1.39
N ALA A 75 1.24 -8.41 -1.45
CA ALA A 75 1.28 -6.96 -1.34
C ALA A 75 2.03 -6.29 -2.48
N ILE A 76 1.75 -5.01 -2.67
CA ILE A 76 2.53 -4.11 -3.52
C ILE A 76 3.11 -3.00 -2.66
N ALA A 77 4.40 -2.71 -2.88
CA ALA A 77 5.08 -1.53 -2.37
C ALA A 77 5.40 -0.61 -3.55
N VAL A 78 4.92 0.63 -3.50
CA VAL A 78 5.10 1.61 -4.55
C VAL A 78 5.95 2.76 -4.02
N ALA A 79 7.06 3.03 -4.71
CA ALA A 79 7.98 4.10 -4.36
C ALA A 79 7.35 5.49 -4.53
N PRO A 80 7.89 6.51 -3.83
CA PRO A 80 7.56 7.91 -4.07
C PRO A 80 7.62 8.29 -5.55
N GLY A 81 6.72 9.17 -5.98
CA GLY A 81 6.77 9.70 -7.34
C GLY A 81 6.19 8.78 -8.42
N CYS A 82 5.77 7.56 -8.08
CA CYS A 82 4.99 6.71 -8.98
C CYS A 82 3.50 7.07 -8.92
N LEU A 83 2.76 6.83 -10.00
CA LEU A 83 1.29 6.76 -9.97
C LEU A 83 0.86 5.31 -9.75
N MET A 84 -0.15 5.09 -8.91
CA MET A 84 -0.74 3.78 -8.64
C MET A 84 -2.25 3.93 -8.62
N GLU A 85 -2.91 3.19 -9.51
CA GLU A 85 -4.35 3.23 -9.69
C GLU A 85 -4.93 1.81 -9.69
N PRO A 86 -6.13 1.60 -9.12
CA PRO A 86 -6.81 0.33 -9.26
C PRO A 86 -7.19 0.08 -10.73
N HIS A 87 -6.88 -1.10 -11.26
CA HIS A 87 -7.31 -1.48 -12.60
C HIS A 87 -8.84 -1.65 -12.66
N PRO A 88 -9.52 -1.30 -13.78
CA PRO A 88 -10.98 -1.42 -13.89
C PRO A 88 -11.51 -2.83 -13.62
N GLN A 89 -10.82 -3.85 -14.12
CA GLN A 89 -11.21 -5.27 -13.97
C GLN A 89 -10.89 -5.89 -12.59
N SER A 90 -10.35 -5.11 -11.65
CA SER A 90 -10.02 -5.60 -10.32
C SER A 90 -11.25 -5.95 -9.49
N ARG A 91 -11.13 -7.00 -8.66
CA ARG A 91 -12.13 -7.39 -7.68
C ARG A 91 -11.46 -7.86 -6.39
N TYR A 92 -11.39 -6.99 -5.38
CA TYR A 92 -10.64 -7.26 -4.16
C TYR A 92 -11.15 -6.52 -2.92
N LEU A 93 -10.72 -7.01 -1.77
CA LEU A 93 -10.62 -6.25 -0.52
C LEU A 93 -9.13 -6.06 -0.21
N ALA A 94 -8.69 -4.84 0.09
CA ALA A 94 -7.30 -4.55 0.36
C ALA A 94 -7.11 -3.63 1.56
N LEU A 95 -5.98 -3.79 2.25
CA LEU A 95 -5.49 -2.86 3.24
C LEU A 95 -4.38 -2.01 2.61
N GLY A 96 -4.65 -0.72 2.41
CA GLY A 96 -3.68 0.28 2.00
C GLY A 96 -3.04 0.98 3.19
N ILE A 97 -1.75 1.28 3.08
CA ILE A 97 -0.97 2.08 4.02
C ILE A 97 -0.28 3.17 3.22
N VAL A 98 -0.52 4.43 3.56
CA VAL A 98 0.11 5.58 2.93
C VAL A 98 0.84 6.35 4.01
N PHE A 99 2.15 6.44 3.87
CA PHE A 99 2.97 7.24 4.77
C PHE A 99 2.98 8.67 4.25
N THR A 100 2.81 9.66 5.11
CA THR A 100 3.01 11.08 4.81
C THR A 100 3.84 11.69 5.94
N PRO A 101 4.51 12.84 5.75
CA PRO A 101 5.30 13.48 6.79
C PRO A 101 4.47 13.79 8.03
N GLU A 102 3.19 14.12 7.84
CA GLU A 102 2.29 14.53 8.93
C GLU A 102 1.56 13.36 9.58
N MET A 103 1.38 12.24 8.86
CA MET A 103 0.57 11.12 9.33
C MET A 103 0.79 9.82 8.55
N THR A 104 0.45 8.70 9.17
CA THR A 104 0.21 7.45 8.45
C THR A 104 -1.29 7.25 8.25
N ARG A 105 -1.70 7.03 6.99
CA ARG A 105 -3.07 6.69 6.62
C ARG A 105 -3.20 5.20 6.42
N PHE A 106 -4.19 4.64 7.08
CA PHE A 106 -4.59 3.26 6.89
C PHE A 106 -5.96 3.18 6.25
N LEU A 107 -6.07 2.43 5.16
CA LEU A 107 -7.23 2.43 4.28
C LEU A 107 -7.71 1.00 4.08
N LEU A 108 -8.96 0.70 4.44
CA LEU A 108 -9.61 -0.52 3.99
C LEU A 108 -10.39 -0.20 2.72
N ALA A 109 -9.98 -0.75 1.59
CA ALA A 109 -10.57 -0.48 0.29
C ALA A 109 -11.22 -1.73 -0.29
N ARG A 110 -12.40 -1.57 -0.88
CA ARG A 110 -13.08 -2.58 -1.69
C ARG A 110 -13.16 -2.09 -3.12
N LYS A 111 -12.72 -2.93 -4.05
CA LYS A 111 -12.87 -2.72 -5.50
C LYS A 111 -13.73 -3.84 -6.06
N ASP A 112 -14.76 -3.46 -6.80
CA ASP A 112 -15.49 -4.31 -7.75
C ASP A 112 -15.40 -3.62 -9.12
N PRO A 113 -15.67 -4.29 -10.27
CA PRO A 113 -15.45 -3.70 -11.59
C PRO A 113 -16.02 -2.29 -11.78
N GLU A 114 -17.22 -2.06 -11.23
CA GLU A 114 -17.98 -0.81 -11.35
C GLU A 114 -17.59 0.27 -10.33
N GLN A 115 -17.00 -0.09 -9.20
CA GLN A 115 -16.82 0.85 -8.09
C GLN A 115 -15.55 0.60 -7.27
N HIS A 116 -14.94 1.68 -6.78
CA HIS A 116 -13.88 1.64 -5.79
C HIS A 116 -14.30 2.44 -4.57
N ARG A 117 -14.40 1.79 -3.41
CA ARG A 117 -14.89 2.38 -2.17
C ARG A 117 -13.92 2.19 -1.02
N PHE A 118 -13.67 3.25 -0.27
CA PHE A 118 -12.99 3.16 1.01
C PHE A 118 -14.02 2.86 2.10
N LEU A 119 -13.86 1.71 2.76
CA LEU A 119 -14.72 1.24 3.84
C LEU A 119 -14.27 1.79 5.20
N LEU A 120 -12.97 2.05 5.35
CA LEU A 120 -12.38 2.65 6.54
C LEU A 120 -11.18 3.52 6.13
N ALA A 121 -11.07 4.70 6.74
CA ALA A 121 -9.87 5.50 6.72
C ALA A 121 -9.50 5.88 8.17
N HIS A 122 -8.31 5.50 8.60
CA HIS A 122 -7.76 5.89 9.90
C HIS A 122 -6.45 6.65 9.69
N HIS A 123 -6.22 7.64 10.54
CA HIS A 123 -5.06 8.52 10.49
C HIS A 123 -4.39 8.48 11.86
N SER A 124 -3.09 8.16 11.89
CA SER A 124 -2.25 8.36 13.08
C SER A 124 -1.31 9.52 12.80
N ALA A 125 -1.26 10.53 13.68
CA ALA A 125 -0.37 11.68 13.53
C ALA A 125 1.09 11.39 13.95
N SER A 126 1.46 10.11 14.00
CA SER A 126 2.86 9.71 14.05
C SER A 126 3.48 10.05 12.69
N LEU A 127 4.36 11.06 12.69
CA LEU A 127 5.37 11.30 11.66
C LEU A 127 5.94 9.96 11.18
N LEU A 128 6.36 9.88 9.91
CA LEU A 128 7.26 8.83 9.43
C LEU A 128 8.45 8.72 10.41
N ASP A 129 8.33 7.83 11.38
CA ASP A 129 9.41 7.50 12.29
C ASP A 129 10.39 6.59 11.55
N GLU A 130 11.59 6.49 12.10
CA GLU A 130 12.67 5.66 11.57
C GLU A 130 12.20 4.21 11.34
N ASP A 131 11.27 3.72 12.17
CA ASP A 131 10.65 2.40 12.13
C ASP A 131 9.78 2.17 10.89
N SER A 132 9.04 3.18 10.44
CA SER A 132 8.24 3.12 9.20
C SER A 132 9.14 3.02 7.95
N GLY A 133 10.26 3.75 7.94
CA GLY A 133 11.28 3.65 6.90
C GLY A 133 12.01 2.30 6.92
N GLN A 134 12.24 1.73 8.11
CA GLN A 134 12.78 0.38 8.26
C GLN A 134 11.78 -0.69 7.80
N PHE A 135 10.48 -0.56 8.11
CA PHE A 135 9.44 -1.46 7.66
C PHE A 135 9.36 -1.48 6.13
N PHE A 136 9.30 -0.32 5.47
CA PHE A 136 9.28 -0.24 4.00
C PHE A 136 10.51 -0.91 3.39
N ARG A 137 11.70 -0.66 3.95
CA ARG A 137 12.94 -1.33 3.52
C ARG A 137 12.89 -2.84 3.76
N ALA A 138 12.35 -3.30 4.88
CA ALA A 138 12.25 -4.72 5.22
C ALA A 138 11.30 -5.48 4.28
N VAL A 139 10.13 -4.91 3.97
CA VAL A 139 9.14 -5.57 3.09
C VAL A 139 9.50 -5.49 1.61
N THR A 140 10.32 -4.53 1.20
CA THR A 140 10.80 -4.40 -0.19
C THR A 140 12.10 -5.14 -0.48
N ARG A 141 12.76 -5.71 0.55
CA ARG A 141 13.96 -6.53 0.35
C ARG A 141 13.58 -7.77 -0.46
N PRO A 142 14.35 -8.11 -1.52
CA PRO A 142 14.17 -9.38 -2.21
C PRO A 142 14.41 -10.51 -1.21
N SER A 143 13.43 -11.40 -1.05
CA SER A 143 13.58 -12.59 -0.22
C SER A 143 14.74 -13.43 -0.77
N PRO A 144 15.68 -13.91 0.05
CA PRO A 144 16.66 -14.88 -0.43
C PRO A 144 15.90 -16.10 -0.94
N ARG A 145 16.09 -16.45 -2.21
CA ARG A 145 15.54 -17.71 -2.73
C ARG A 145 16.23 -18.87 -2.00
N PRO A 146 15.49 -19.94 -1.65
CA PRO A 146 16.08 -21.16 -1.14
C PRO A 146 17.04 -21.79 -2.16
#